data_AF-A0A1R3HIT6-F1
#
_entry.id   AF-A0A1R3HIT6-F1
#
_cell.length_a   1.000
_cell.length_b   1.000
_cell.length_c   1.000
_cell.angle_alpha   90.00
_cell.angle_beta   90.00
_cell.angle_gamma   90.00
#
_symmetry.space_group_name_H-M   'P 1'
#
loop_
_entity.id
_entity.type
_entity.pdbx_description
1 polymer ?
#
loop_
_entity_poly.entity_id
_entity_poly.type
_entity_poly.pdbx_seq_one_letter_code
_entity_poly.pdbx_strand_id
1 'polypeptide(L)'
;MQVSHLLESFTLPAILYVLVLPLVSCSSHGEISEGSSHKNIKENVHKLSPQMTNYVAIHGLLLWVSMGFLMPVGILTIRMANKEEGGRRVKVLFYLHAILQILAVLLATVGAVMSIKNFENSFNNNHQRLGLALYGAIWMQALIGFFRPPSKTFADCSQMASHDHHHHDHDHDHDHDHHHHHHDHDHDHSHNTSATSWVGADGRVYHSHDGLAPHSHEPIYSPGFFSRRAQPLVNRDFNERAFTVGIGGPVGTGKTALMLGLCQLLREKYSLAAVTNDIFTKEDGEFLVKHGALPEERIRAVETGGCPHAAIREDISINLGPLEELSRLYKTDILLCESGGDNLAANFSRELADYIIYIIDVSGGDKIPRKGGPGITQADLLVINKTDLAPAVGADLGVMERDALRMRDGGPFVFAQVKHGHGVEEIVNHIIQAWEAATGNKRK
;
A
#
# COMPACT_ATOMS: atom_id res chain seq x y z
N MET A 1 -27.31 -5.09 3.28
CA MET A 1 -27.02 -3.68 2.92
C MET A 1 -27.13 -2.68 4.09
N GLN A 2 -27.08 -3.11 5.36
CA GLN A 2 -27.11 -2.21 6.54
C GLN A 2 -25.83 -2.22 7.38
N VAL A 3 -24.94 -3.20 7.16
CA VAL A 3 -23.65 -3.31 7.85
C VAL A 3 -22.59 -2.41 7.20
N SER A 4 -22.68 -2.16 5.89
CA SER A 4 -21.76 -1.31 5.13
C SER A 4 -21.81 0.15 5.58
N HIS A 5 -23.00 0.73 5.72
CA HIS A 5 -23.15 2.10 6.23
C HIS A 5 -22.78 2.22 7.72
N LEU A 6 -22.79 1.13 8.50
CA LEU A 6 -22.32 1.13 9.89
C LEU A 6 -20.80 1.17 10.01
N LEU A 7 -20.07 0.61 9.04
CA LEU A 7 -18.61 0.64 8.99
C LEU A 7 -18.07 1.96 8.46
N GLU A 8 -18.73 2.59 7.48
CA GLU A 8 -18.31 3.87 6.89
C GLU A 8 -18.31 5.04 7.89
N SER A 9 -19.18 5.03 8.90
CA SER A 9 -19.22 6.09 9.91
C SER A 9 -18.13 5.97 10.99
N PHE A 10 -17.45 4.81 11.10
CA PHE A 10 -16.37 4.56 12.05
C PHE A 10 -14.97 4.54 11.41
N THR A 11 -14.87 4.44 10.09
CA THR A 11 -13.59 4.52 9.36
C THR A 11 -13.02 5.93 9.30
N LEU A 12 -13.87 6.95 9.13
CA LEU A 12 -13.47 8.36 9.17
C LEU A 12 -12.80 8.76 10.51
N PRO A 13 -13.32 8.34 11.68
CA PRO A 13 -12.65 8.52 12.97
C PRO A 13 -11.29 7.83 13.12
N ALA A 14 -11.18 6.61 12.60
CA ALA A 14 -9.99 5.77 12.73
C ALA A 14 -8.83 6.32 11.89
N ILE A 15 -9.13 6.87 10.71
CA ILE A 15 -8.14 7.53 9.83
C ILE A 15 -7.57 8.78 10.51
N LEU A 16 -8.40 9.54 11.25
CA LEU A 16 -7.96 10.73 11.98
C LEU A 16 -7.08 10.40 13.20
N TYR A 17 -7.31 9.25 13.84
CA TYR A 17 -6.44 8.74 14.92
C TYR A 17 -5.08 8.28 14.41
N VAL A 18 -5.04 7.64 13.24
CA VAL A 18 -3.80 7.20 12.58
C VAL A 18 -2.96 8.40 12.12
N LEU A 19 -3.59 9.51 11.74
CA LEU A 19 -2.90 10.75 11.36
C LEU A 19 -2.26 11.51 12.55
N VAL A 20 -2.69 11.29 13.79
CA VAL A 20 -2.15 12.03 14.96
C VAL A 20 -1.13 11.22 15.78
N LEU A 21 -1.12 9.89 15.66
CA LEU A 21 -0.12 9.02 16.31
C LEU A 21 1.36 9.35 15.97
N PRO A 22 1.74 9.81 14.76
CA PRO A 22 3.12 10.17 14.45
C PRO A 22 3.62 11.43 15.18
N LEU A 23 2.71 12.30 15.66
CA LEU A 23 3.09 13.55 16.34
C LEU A 23 3.42 13.36 17.84
N VAL A 24 3.16 12.17 18.41
CA VAL A 24 3.44 11.87 19.83
C VAL A 24 4.84 11.28 20.04
N SER A 25 5.50 10.78 18.98
CA SER A 25 6.80 10.09 19.12
C SER A 25 8.03 10.97 18.87
N CYS A 26 7.88 12.27 18.64
CA CYS A 26 9.02 13.16 18.38
C CYS A 26 9.01 14.41 19.28
N SER A 27 9.38 14.24 20.55
CA SER A 27 9.88 15.34 21.37
C SER A 27 10.81 14.81 22.47
N SER A 28 11.88 14.13 22.05
CA SER A 28 13.06 13.95 22.90
C SER A 28 14.28 13.62 22.03
N HIS A 29 14.85 14.63 21.40
CA HIS A 29 16.27 14.65 21.04
C HIS A 29 16.70 16.10 20.81
N GLY A 30 17.32 16.68 21.84
CA GLY A 30 18.14 17.88 21.69
C GLY A 30 19.58 17.44 21.49
N GLU A 31 20.17 17.90 20.39
CA GLU A 31 21.50 17.59 19.88
C GLU A 31 22.63 17.98 20.85
N ILE A 32 23.66 17.14 20.89
CA ILE A 32 25.00 17.50 21.38
C ILE A 32 25.77 18.07 20.19
N SER A 33 26.29 19.28 20.33
CA SER A 33 27.43 19.74 19.54
C SER A 33 28.35 20.57 20.44
N GLU A 34 29.60 20.12 20.57
CA GLU A 34 30.65 20.76 21.37
C GLU A 34 31.23 21.99 20.65
N GLY A 35 31.53 23.05 21.41
CA GLY A 35 32.43 24.10 20.93
C GLY A 35 32.38 25.43 21.67
N SER A 36 33.20 25.55 22.73
CA SER A 36 33.79 26.78 23.26
C SER A 36 33.06 27.56 24.38
N SER A 37 33.67 27.44 25.57
CA SER A 37 34.04 28.53 26.49
C SER A 37 32.98 29.15 27.42
N HIS A 38 33.25 28.89 28.71
CA HIS A 38 33.10 29.79 29.87
C HIS A 38 31.70 30.03 30.50
N LYS A 39 31.52 29.35 31.64
CA LYS A 39 31.04 29.89 32.93
C LYS A 39 30.04 31.08 32.84
N ASN A 40 28.74 30.81 32.78
CA ASN A 40 27.66 31.60 33.45
C ASN A 40 26.25 31.24 32.95
N ILE A 41 25.76 30.00 33.10
CA ILE A 41 24.31 29.74 33.09
C ILE A 41 24.03 28.60 34.07
N LYS A 42 24.07 28.93 35.36
CA LYS A 42 23.63 28.03 36.43
C LYS A 42 22.59 28.76 37.27
N GLU A 43 21.53 29.25 36.64
CA GLU A 43 20.34 29.78 37.30
C GLU A 43 19.20 29.88 36.28
N ASN A 44 17.99 29.49 36.70
CA ASN A 44 16.71 29.44 35.96
C ASN A 44 16.36 28.13 35.22
N VAL A 45 16.22 27.03 35.98
CA VAL A 45 15.23 25.99 35.62
C VAL A 45 14.03 26.19 36.55
N HIS A 46 12.92 26.67 35.99
CA HIS A 46 11.62 26.78 36.66
C HIS A 46 11.22 25.41 37.22
N LYS A 47 11.31 25.22 38.54
CA LYS A 47 10.70 24.06 39.21
C LYS A 47 9.17 24.21 39.16
N LEU A 48 8.49 23.28 38.48
CA LEU A 48 7.04 23.15 38.54
C LEU A 48 6.62 22.88 40.00
N SER A 49 5.58 23.59 40.49
CA SER A 49 5.00 23.34 41.81
C SER A 49 4.49 21.89 41.93
N PRO A 50 4.64 21.20 43.08
CA PRO A 50 4.16 19.82 43.28
C PRO A 50 2.67 19.63 42.93
N GLN A 51 1.85 20.68 43.08
CA GLN A 51 0.43 20.66 42.71
C GLN A 51 0.22 20.60 41.19
N MET A 52 1.07 21.28 40.42
CA MET A 52 0.98 21.31 38.95
C MET A 52 1.36 19.95 38.35
N THR A 53 2.35 19.27 38.92
CA THR A 53 2.74 17.90 38.53
C THR A 53 1.61 16.90 38.75
N ASN A 54 0.87 17.00 39.86
CA ASN A 54 -0.29 16.14 40.11
C ASN A 54 -1.41 16.38 39.10
N TYR A 55 -1.67 17.64 38.72
CA TYR A 55 -2.68 17.96 37.70
C TYR A 55 -2.29 17.45 36.31
N VAL A 56 -1.00 17.49 35.94
CA VAL A 56 -0.50 16.89 34.70
C VAL A 56 -0.69 15.37 34.70
N ALA A 57 -0.37 14.70 35.82
CA ALA A 57 -0.54 13.25 35.93
C ALA A 57 -2.01 12.82 35.81
N ILE A 58 -2.93 13.53 36.48
CA ILE A 58 -4.37 13.25 36.41
C ILE A 58 -4.91 13.51 35.00
N HIS A 59 -4.49 14.60 34.35
CA HIS A 59 -4.85 14.90 32.97
C HIS A 59 -4.38 13.79 32.01
N GLY A 60 -3.13 13.35 32.11
CA GLY A 60 -2.58 12.26 31.32
C GLY A 60 -3.33 10.93 31.54
N LEU A 61 -3.67 10.63 32.80
CA LEU A 61 -4.44 9.43 33.13
C LEU A 61 -5.86 9.47 32.55
N LEU A 62 -6.56 10.60 32.64
CA LEU A 62 -7.90 10.78 32.08
C LEU A 62 -7.90 10.60 30.55
N LEU A 63 -6.90 11.17 29.87
CA LEU A 63 -6.75 11.02 28.42
C LEU A 63 -6.38 9.59 28.03
N TRP A 64 -5.52 8.92 28.79
CA TRP A 64 -5.16 7.52 28.53
C TRP A 64 -6.36 6.58 28.71
N VAL A 65 -7.14 6.72 29.79
CA VAL A 65 -8.35 5.91 30.01
C VAL A 65 -9.37 6.13 28.89
N SER A 66 -9.56 7.38 28.45
CA SER A 66 -10.48 7.72 27.36
C SER A 66 -10.01 7.17 26.01
N MET A 67 -8.87 7.67 25.52
CA MET A 67 -8.41 7.49 24.13
C MET A 67 -7.59 6.21 23.96
N GLY A 68 -6.84 5.81 24.99
CA GLY A 68 -6.00 4.61 24.97
C GLY A 68 -6.73 3.32 25.30
N PHE A 69 -7.86 3.39 26.02
CA PHE A 69 -8.57 2.19 26.48
C PHE A 69 -10.04 2.13 26.05
N LEU A 70 -10.88 3.06 26.52
CA LEU A 70 -12.34 2.97 26.32
C LEU A 70 -12.74 3.07 24.84
N MET A 71 -12.12 3.96 24.07
CA MET A 71 -12.44 4.15 22.66
C MET A 71 -12.06 2.92 21.79
N PRO A 72 -10.85 2.34 21.91
CA PRO A 72 -10.51 1.07 21.25
C PRO A 72 -11.43 -0.10 21.63
N VAL A 73 -11.76 -0.25 22.92
CA VAL A 73 -12.67 -1.31 23.40
C VAL A 73 -14.07 -1.11 22.80
N GLY A 74 -14.55 0.13 22.72
CA GLY A 74 -15.81 0.46 22.04
C GLY A 74 -15.79 0.02 20.57
N ILE A 75 -14.75 0.35 19.81
CA ILE A 75 -14.61 -0.04 18.40
C ILE A 75 -14.55 -1.56 18.23
N LEU A 76 -13.84 -2.26 19.12
CA LEU A 76 -13.77 -3.72 19.07
C LEU A 76 -15.14 -4.36 19.35
N THR A 77 -15.89 -3.80 20.29
CA THR A 77 -17.23 -4.28 20.68
C THR A 77 -18.21 -4.27 19.50
N ILE A 78 -18.24 -3.19 18.69
CA ILE A 78 -19.12 -3.12 17.53
C ILE A 78 -18.65 -4.04 16.39
N ARG A 79 -17.33 -4.25 16.23
CA ARG A 79 -16.80 -5.22 15.27
C ARG A 79 -17.18 -6.65 15.63
N MET A 80 -17.25 -6.98 16.91
CA MET A 80 -17.76 -8.28 17.38
C MET A 80 -19.27 -8.42 17.13
N ALA A 81 -20.04 -7.33 17.30
CA ALA A 81 -21.48 -7.34 17.01
C ALA A 81 -21.79 -7.68 15.55
N ASN A 82 -20.96 -7.20 14.61
CA ASN A 82 -21.13 -7.48 13.17
C ASN A 82 -20.85 -8.94 12.77
N LYS A 83 -20.31 -9.76 13.69
CA LYS A 83 -20.05 -11.20 13.47
C LYS A 83 -21.11 -12.12 14.09
N GLU A 84 -22.08 -11.56 14.81
CA GLU A 84 -23.11 -12.33 15.51
C GLU A 84 -24.43 -12.32 14.72
N GLU A 85 -25.04 -13.49 14.55
CA GLU A 85 -26.31 -13.66 13.83
C GLU A 85 -27.55 -13.49 14.76
N GLY A 86 -27.34 -13.32 16.07
CA GLY A 86 -28.40 -13.24 17.08
C GLY A 86 -28.85 -11.82 17.44
N GLY A 87 -30.10 -11.45 17.11
CA GLY A 87 -30.63 -10.09 17.27
C GLY A 87 -30.60 -9.50 18.69
N ARG A 88 -30.74 -10.31 19.75
CA ARG A 88 -30.66 -9.82 21.15
C ARG A 88 -29.22 -9.46 21.56
N ARG A 89 -28.24 -10.24 21.12
CA ARG A 89 -26.81 -10.01 21.43
C ARG A 89 -26.26 -8.81 20.66
N VAL A 90 -26.65 -8.66 19.39
CA VAL A 90 -26.28 -7.48 18.58
C VAL A 90 -26.77 -6.19 19.23
N LYS A 91 -28.01 -6.16 19.73
CA LYS A 91 -28.56 -4.99 20.47
C LYS A 91 -27.73 -4.67 21.73
N VAL A 92 -27.39 -5.69 22.53
CA VAL A 92 -26.57 -5.49 23.75
C VAL A 92 -25.19 -4.93 23.40
N LEU A 93 -24.52 -5.50 22.39
CA LEU A 93 -23.19 -5.05 21.96
C LEU A 93 -23.22 -3.64 21.35
N PHE A 94 -24.30 -3.28 20.65
CA PHE A 94 -24.50 -1.93 20.13
C PHE A 94 -24.65 -0.90 21.27
N TYR A 95 -25.50 -1.17 22.27
CA TYR A 95 -25.65 -0.27 23.41
C TYR A 95 -24.37 -0.19 24.24
N LEU A 96 -23.65 -1.31 24.41
CA LEU A 96 -22.37 -1.33 25.09
C LEU A 96 -21.34 -0.46 24.36
N HIS A 97 -21.25 -0.58 23.03
CA HIS A 97 -20.42 0.30 22.21
C HIS A 97 -20.78 1.78 22.41
N ALA A 98 -22.07 2.13 22.33
CA ALA A 98 -22.51 3.52 22.48
C ALA A 98 -22.18 4.09 23.87
N ILE A 99 -22.39 3.32 24.93
CA ILE A 99 -22.07 3.72 26.31
C ILE A 99 -20.55 3.95 26.46
N LEU A 100 -19.72 3.04 25.93
CA LEU A 100 -18.26 3.17 25.99
C LEU A 100 -17.76 4.42 25.24
N GLN A 101 -18.35 4.74 24.08
CA GLN A 101 -18.00 5.94 23.32
C GLN A 101 -18.42 7.23 24.06
N ILE A 102 -19.63 7.26 24.62
CA ILE A 102 -20.10 8.41 25.43
C ILE A 102 -19.18 8.62 26.63
N LEU A 103 -18.83 7.55 27.35
CA LEU A 103 -17.94 7.64 28.51
C LEU A 103 -16.53 8.12 28.13
N ALA A 104 -15.99 7.65 27.00
CA ALA A 104 -14.70 8.12 26.48
C ALA A 104 -14.72 9.63 26.20
N VAL A 105 -15.75 10.12 25.50
CA VAL A 105 -15.88 11.56 25.18
C VAL A 105 -16.03 12.41 26.44
N LEU A 106 -16.81 11.94 27.44
CA LEU A 106 -16.96 12.65 28.72
C LEU A 106 -15.63 12.76 29.47
N LEU A 107 -14.85 11.68 29.55
CA LEU A 107 -13.54 11.71 30.22
C LEU A 107 -12.53 12.58 29.48
N ALA A 108 -12.52 12.55 28.14
CA ALA A 108 -11.68 13.46 27.34
C ALA A 108 -12.06 14.92 27.58
N THR A 109 -13.35 15.22 27.71
CA THR A 109 -13.87 16.56 28.02
C THR A 109 -13.44 17.04 29.40
N VAL A 110 -13.52 16.18 30.42
CA VAL A 110 -13.01 16.51 31.75
C VAL A 110 -11.50 16.79 31.71
N GLY A 111 -10.74 15.95 30.99
CA GLY A 111 -9.30 16.15 30.77
C GLY A 111 -8.98 17.48 30.09
N ALA A 112 -9.71 17.84 29.04
CA ALA A 112 -9.53 19.10 28.31
C ALA A 112 -9.90 20.32 29.16
N VAL A 113 -11.04 20.31 29.86
CA VAL A 113 -11.44 21.42 30.75
C VAL A 113 -10.44 21.62 31.88
N MET A 114 -9.97 20.53 32.48
CA MET A 114 -8.92 20.55 33.50
C MET A 114 -7.62 21.15 32.96
N SER A 115 -7.24 20.78 31.72
CA SER A 115 -6.09 21.38 31.05
C SER A 115 -6.26 22.87 30.80
N ILE A 116 -7.48 23.30 30.46
CA ILE A 116 -7.74 24.71 30.15
C ILE A 116 -7.74 25.59 31.40
N LYS A 117 -8.24 25.06 32.51
CA LYS A 117 -8.37 25.80 33.78
C LYS A 117 -7.07 25.85 34.60
N ASN A 118 -6.27 24.79 34.55
CA ASN A 118 -5.14 24.62 35.48
C ASN A 118 -3.76 24.84 34.85
N PHE A 119 -3.66 24.89 33.52
CA PHE A 119 -2.43 25.27 32.83
C PHE A 119 -2.65 26.65 32.22
N GLU A 120 -1.90 27.67 32.68
CA GLU A 120 -1.95 29.03 32.16
C GLU A 120 -1.72 29.00 30.64
N ASN A 121 -2.81 29.09 29.87
CA ASN A 121 -2.78 28.89 28.43
C ASN A 121 -2.33 30.16 27.71
N SER A 122 -1.02 30.40 27.66
CA SER A 122 -0.47 30.94 26.43
C SER A 122 -0.41 29.77 25.45
N PHE A 123 -1.38 29.64 24.54
CA PHE A 123 -1.42 28.61 23.48
C PHE A 123 -0.28 28.76 22.44
N ASN A 124 0.92 29.09 22.89
CA ASN A 124 2.12 29.32 22.08
C ASN A 124 2.91 28.02 21.86
N ASN A 125 2.57 26.94 22.58
CA ASN A 125 3.24 25.65 22.48
C ASN A 125 2.51 24.68 21.55
N ASN A 126 3.27 24.00 20.69
CA ASN A 126 2.75 23.02 19.72
C ASN A 126 1.93 21.90 20.39
N HIS A 127 2.29 21.49 21.60
CA HIS A 127 1.57 20.47 22.38
C HIS A 127 0.13 20.89 22.74
N GLN A 128 -0.08 22.14 23.15
CA GLN A 128 -1.42 22.64 23.50
C GLN A 128 -2.30 22.84 22.27
N ARG A 129 -1.72 23.28 21.14
CA ARG A 129 -2.43 23.40 19.84
C ARG A 129 -2.85 22.02 19.32
N LEU A 130 -1.98 21.03 19.42
CA LEU A 130 -2.27 19.65 19.05
C LEU A 130 -3.37 19.05 19.94
N GLY A 131 -3.30 19.27 21.26
CA GLY A 131 -4.33 18.83 22.20
C GLY A 131 -5.71 19.41 21.90
N LEU A 132 -5.78 20.69 21.53
CA LEU A 132 -7.04 21.36 21.15
C LEU A 132 -7.60 20.84 19.81
N ALA A 133 -6.72 20.61 18.82
CA ALA A 133 -7.12 20.04 17.52
C ALA A 133 -7.67 18.61 17.68
N LEU A 134 -7.01 17.78 18.49
CA LEU A 134 -7.48 16.44 18.87
C LEU A 134 -8.83 16.48 19.59
N TYR A 135 -9.01 17.43 20.50
CA TYR A 135 -10.28 17.58 21.20
C TYR A 135 -11.42 17.97 20.26
N GLY A 136 -11.18 18.88 19.30
CA GLY A 136 -12.14 19.23 18.26
C GLY A 136 -12.52 18.04 17.37
N ALA A 137 -11.54 17.21 17.00
CA ALA A 137 -11.74 15.98 16.24
C ALA A 137 -12.69 14.99 16.95
N ILE A 138 -12.54 14.79 18.26
CA ILE A 138 -13.41 13.90 19.06
C ILE A 138 -14.86 14.38 19.03
N TRP A 139 -15.09 15.68 19.23
CA TRP A 139 -16.44 16.25 19.23
C TRP A 139 -17.08 16.24 17.85
N MET A 140 -16.30 16.44 16.79
CA MET A 140 -16.78 16.33 15.41
C MET A 140 -17.32 14.93 15.13
N GLN A 141 -16.63 13.87 15.58
CA GLN A 141 -17.09 12.49 15.43
C GLN A 141 -18.40 12.22 16.19
N ALA A 142 -18.50 12.71 17.43
CA ALA A 142 -19.73 12.59 18.23
C ALA A 142 -20.92 13.32 17.57
N LEU A 143 -20.66 14.49 16.98
CA LEU A 143 -21.67 15.32 16.32
C LEU A 143 -22.17 14.68 15.02
N ILE A 144 -21.27 14.11 14.20
CA ILE A 144 -21.64 13.33 13.00
C ILE A 144 -22.53 12.14 13.38
N GLY A 145 -22.26 11.49 14.51
CA GLY A 145 -23.10 10.40 15.04
C GLY A 145 -24.52 10.85 15.41
N PHE A 146 -24.70 12.08 15.90
CA PHE A 146 -26.00 12.63 16.31
C PHE A 146 -26.87 13.05 15.12
N PHE A 147 -26.24 13.54 14.04
CA PHE A 147 -26.94 13.90 12.79
C PHE A 147 -27.13 12.72 11.82
N ARG A 148 -26.74 11.51 12.23
CA ARG A 148 -26.91 10.30 11.43
C ARG A 148 -28.40 9.93 11.35
N PRO A 149 -29.01 9.89 10.15
CA PRO A 149 -30.44 9.62 10.01
C PRO A 149 -30.79 8.21 10.53
N PRO A 150 -31.95 8.02 11.20
CA PRO A 150 -32.37 6.71 11.68
C PRO A 150 -32.58 5.75 10.51
N SER A 151 -31.95 4.57 10.57
CA SER A 151 -32.13 3.50 9.59
C SER A 151 -33.58 2.99 9.62
N LYS A 152 -34.23 2.92 8.45
CA LYS A 152 -35.62 2.48 8.22
C LYS A 152 -35.97 1.04 8.65
N THR A 153 -35.20 0.37 9.51
CA THR A 153 -35.40 -1.05 9.86
C THR A 153 -36.24 -1.32 11.10
N PHE A 154 -36.72 -0.30 11.81
CA PHE A 154 -37.46 -0.53 13.06
C PHE A 154 -38.99 -0.46 12.92
N ALA A 155 -39.51 -0.10 11.73
CA ALA A 155 -40.96 -0.05 11.48
C ALA A 155 -41.52 -1.39 10.93
N ASP A 156 -40.73 -2.18 10.19
CA ASP A 156 -41.23 -3.40 9.52
C ASP A 156 -41.17 -4.66 10.40
N CYS A 157 -40.49 -4.63 11.54
CA CYS A 157 -40.32 -5.81 12.39
C CYS A 157 -41.55 -6.13 13.28
N SER A 158 -42.59 -5.28 13.25
CA SER A 158 -43.86 -5.52 13.96
C SER A 158 -44.90 -6.27 13.12
N GLN A 159 -44.67 -6.50 11.82
CA GLN A 159 -45.64 -7.14 10.91
C GLN A 159 -45.29 -8.57 10.46
N MET A 160 -44.12 -9.12 10.81
CA MET A 160 -43.72 -10.49 10.45
C MET A 160 -43.80 -11.49 11.63
N ALA A 161 -44.71 -11.25 12.57
CA ALA A 161 -45.06 -12.18 13.63
C ALA A 161 -46.46 -12.77 13.40
N SER A 162 -46.70 -13.31 12.20
CA SER A 162 -47.86 -14.16 11.93
C SER A 162 -47.62 -14.90 10.61
N HIS A 163 -47.03 -16.10 10.67
CA HIS A 163 -47.58 -17.27 9.98
C HIS A 163 -46.72 -18.49 10.29
N ASP A 164 -47.41 -19.49 10.83
CA ASP A 164 -46.93 -20.74 11.38
C ASP A 164 -46.43 -21.75 10.35
N HIS A 165 -45.52 -22.60 10.84
CA HIS A 165 -45.34 -24.04 10.63
C HIS A 165 -45.77 -24.68 9.29
N HIS A 166 -44.86 -25.44 8.66
CA HIS A 166 -45.00 -26.90 8.47
C HIS A 166 -43.68 -27.55 7.99
N HIS A 167 -43.32 -28.64 8.68
CA HIS A 167 -42.27 -29.61 8.36
C HIS A 167 -42.48 -30.28 7.00
N HIS A 168 -41.41 -30.67 6.31
CA HIS A 168 -41.26 -32.00 5.71
C HIS A 168 -39.78 -32.32 5.45
N ASP A 169 -39.31 -33.41 6.06
CA ASP A 169 -38.08 -34.14 5.73
C ASP A 169 -38.22 -34.81 4.35
N HIS A 170 -37.12 -34.93 3.60
CA HIS A 170 -36.80 -36.10 2.76
C HIS A 170 -35.32 -36.06 2.31
N ASP A 171 -34.57 -37.08 2.71
CA ASP A 171 -33.30 -37.51 2.10
C ASP A 171 -33.54 -38.02 0.67
N HIS A 172 -32.59 -37.79 -0.25
CA HIS A 172 -32.15 -38.73 -1.28
C HIS A 172 -30.84 -38.26 -1.95
N ASP A 173 -29.82 -39.11 -1.90
CA ASP A 173 -28.62 -39.10 -2.75
C ASP A 173 -28.99 -39.29 -4.22
N HIS A 174 -28.32 -38.59 -5.14
CA HIS A 174 -27.91 -39.10 -6.46
C HIS A 174 -26.84 -38.19 -7.09
N ASP A 175 -25.70 -38.81 -7.43
CA ASP A 175 -24.74 -38.33 -8.45
C ASP A 175 -25.44 -38.18 -9.81
N HIS A 176 -25.09 -37.17 -10.61
CA HIS A 176 -24.81 -37.29 -12.04
C HIS A 176 -24.30 -35.98 -12.68
N ASP A 177 -23.42 -36.19 -13.65
CA ASP A 177 -22.64 -35.25 -14.45
C ASP A 177 -23.45 -34.30 -15.36
N HIS A 178 -22.86 -33.11 -15.55
CA HIS A 178 -22.89 -32.16 -16.67
C HIS A 178 -24.22 -31.89 -17.42
N HIS A 179 -24.63 -30.61 -17.49
CA HIS A 179 -24.89 -29.88 -18.75
C HIS A 179 -25.11 -28.38 -18.49
N HIS A 180 -24.36 -27.54 -19.21
CA HIS A 180 -24.49 -26.09 -19.24
C HIS A 180 -25.76 -25.66 -19.99
N HIS A 181 -26.61 -24.86 -19.33
CA HIS A 181 -27.63 -24.05 -20.00
C HIS A 181 -27.50 -22.60 -19.55
N HIS A 182 -27.05 -21.75 -20.49
CA HIS A 182 -27.21 -20.30 -20.42
C HIS A 182 -28.70 -19.97 -20.53
N HIS A 183 -29.24 -19.32 -19.51
CA HIS A 183 -30.49 -18.58 -19.61
C HIS A 183 -30.18 -17.09 -19.50
N ASP A 184 -30.30 -16.40 -20.62
CA ASP A 184 -30.43 -14.96 -20.67
C ASP A 184 -31.76 -14.56 -20.02
N HIS A 185 -31.68 -13.77 -18.95
CA HIS A 185 -32.83 -13.07 -18.39
C HIS A 185 -32.56 -11.57 -18.47
N ASP A 186 -33.22 -10.94 -19.45
CA ASP A 186 -33.44 -9.50 -19.49
C ASP A 186 -34.26 -9.07 -18.26
N HIS A 187 -33.64 -8.33 -17.36
CA HIS A 187 -34.34 -7.57 -16.33
C HIS A 187 -33.98 -6.09 -16.44
N ASP A 188 -34.91 -5.39 -17.08
CA ASP A 188 -34.97 -3.94 -17.18
C ASP A 188 -35.39 -3.37 -15.80
N HIS A 189 -34.44 -2.79 -15.07
CA HIS A 189 -34.71 -2.00 -13.87
C HIS A 189 -33.90 -0.70 -13.87
N SER A 190 -34.58 0.36 -14.33
CA SER A 190 -34.16 1.74 -14.23
C SER A 190 -34.15 2.24 -12.78
N HIS A 191 -32.97 2.55 -12.23
CA HIS A 191 -32.83 3.61 -11.22
C HIS A 191 -31.51 4.36 -11.40
N ASN A 192 -31.65 5.67 -11.59
CA ASN A 192 -30.67 6.63 -12.06
C ASN A 192 -29.89 7.26 -10.89
N THR A 193 -28.63 6.89 -10.71
CA THR A 193 -27.56 7.75 -10.19
C THR A 193 -26.33 7.48 -11.03
N SER A 194 -26.08 8.38 -11.97
CA SER A 194 -25.14 8.25 -13.07
C SER A 194 -23.68 8.20 -12.61
N ALA A 195 -23.16 7.00 -12.37
CA ALA A 195 -21.77 6.70 -12.71
C ALA A 195 -21.71 6.64 -14.25
N THR A 196 -21.31 7.74 -14.88
CA THR A 196 -21.08 7.73 -16.33
C THR A 196 -19.82 6.91 -16.58
N SER A 197 -19.98 5.72 -17.15
CA SER A 197 -18.88 5.00 -17.80
C SER A 197 -19.02 5.17 -19.30
N TRP A 198 -17.93 5.50 -19.99
CA TRP A 198 -17.91 5.65 -21.45
C TRP A 198 -16.58 5.19 -22.02
N VAL A 199 -16.59 4.81 -23.30
CA VAL A 199 -15.38 4.42 -24.03
C VAL A 199 -14.80 5.66 -24.68
N GLY A 200 -13.55 5.99 -24.38
CA GLY A 200 -12.83 7.10 -25.00
C GLY A 200 -12.46 6.80 -26.45
N ALA A 201 -12.06 7.82 -27.20
CA ALA A 201 -11.60 7.67 -28.59
C ALA A 201 -10.34 6.78 -28.73
N ASP A 202 -9.65 6.51 -27.61
CA ASP A 202 -8.51 5.62 -27.46
C ASP A 202 -8.91 4.16 -27.13
N GLY A 203 -10.21 3.86 -27.03
CA GLY A 203 -10.73 2.54 -26.71
C GLY A 203 -10.72 2.18 -25.22
N ARG A 204 -10.33 3.10 -24.32
CA ARG A 204 -10.30 2.86 -22.87
C ARG A 204 -11.65 3.14 -22.24
N VAL A 205 -12.01 2.38 -21.21
CA VAL A 205 -13.23 2.59 -20.41
C VAL A 205 -12.92 3.61 -19.31
N TYR A 206 -13.52 4.79 -19.42
CA TYR A 206 -13.48 5.85 -18.42
C TYR A 206 -14.66 5.72 -17.49
N HIS A 207 -14.47 6.07 -16.23
CA HIS A 207 -15.56 6.31 -15.31
C HIS A 207 -15.30 7.59 -14.50
N SER A 208 -16.37 8.27 -14.13
CA SER A 208 -16.33 9.43 -13.23
C SER A 208 -17.27 9.16 -12.07
N HIS A 209 -16.74 9.37 -10.86
CA HIS A 209 -17.52 9.39 -9.63
C HIS A 209 -17.43 10.81 -9.05
N ASP A 210 -18.55 11.30 -8.54
CA ASP A 210 -18.62 12.49 -7.68
C ASP A 210 -18.04 13.80 -8.24
N GLY A 211 -18.16 14.02 -9.56
CA GLY A 211 -17.73 15.28 -10.20
C GLY A 211 -16.21 15.46 -10.28
N LEU A 212 -15.43 14.40 -10.03
CA LEU A 212 -13.99 14.37 -10.25
C LEU A 212 -13.67 14.12 -11.73
N ALA A 213 -12.46 14.52 -12.13
CA ALA A 213 -11.95 14.31 -13.48
C ALA A 213 -12.07 12.82 -13.89
N PRO A 214 -12.56 12.52 -15.10
CA PRO A 214 -12.70 11.15 -15.56
C PRO A 214 -11.35 10.45 -15.57
N HIS A 215 -11.31 9.22 -15.03
CA HIS A 215 -10.11 8.39 -15.07
C HIS A 215 -10.45 7.00 -15.59
N SER A 216 -9.46 6.32 -16.17
CA SER A 216 -9.59 4.95 -16.65
C SER A 216 -8.74 4.04 -15.77
N HIS A 217 -9.32 2.96 -15.28
CA HIS A 217 -8.57 1.80 -14.80
C HIS A 217 -8.71 0.72 -15.85
N GLU A 218 -7.61 0.09 -16.25
CA GLU A 218 -7.68 -1.14 -17.06
C GLU A 218 -8.09 -2.27 -16.11
N PRO A 219 -9.33 -2.80 -16.18
CA PRO A 219 -9.76 -3.80 -15.22
C PRO A 219 -9.04 -5.11 -15.54
N ILE A 220 -8.24 -5.61 -14.59
CA ILE A 220 -7.48 -6.86 -14.75
C ILE A 220 -8.39 -8.03 -14.38
N TYR A 221 -9.19 -8.51 -15.34
CA TYR A 221 -10.09 -9.68 -15.15
C TYR A 221 -9.37 -11.04 -15.23
N SER A 222 -8.08 -11.03 -15.58
CA SER A 222 -7.24 -12.20 -15.79
C SER A 222 -5.83 -11.86 -15.34
N PRO A 223 -5.01 -12.82 -14.85
CA PRO A 223 -3.58 -12.57 -14.64
C PRO A 223 -2.89 -12.06 -15.92
N GLY A 224 -3.52 -12.19 -17.08
CA GLY A 224 -3.04 -11.71 -18.37
C GLY A 224 -2.20 -12.75 -19.08
N PHE A 225 -1.91 -12.48 -20.35
CA PHE A 225 -1.18 -13.37 -21.25
C PHE A 225 0.07 -12.65 -21.73
N PHE A 226 1.21 -13.33 -21.74
CA PHE A 226 2.47 -12.75 -22.21
C PHE A 226 2.38 -12.29 -23.66
N SER A 227 1.67 -13.07 -24.48
CA SER A 227 1.40 -12.79 -25.89
C SER A 227 0.57 -11.51 -26.10
N ARG A 228 -0.20 -11.08 -25.09
CA ARG A 228 -1.08 -9.90 -25.15
C ARG A 228 -0.64 -8.77 -24.23
N ARG A 229 0.58 -8.84 -23.68
CA ARG A 229 1.12 -7.80 -22.81
C ARG A 229 1.22 -6.47 -23.56
N ALA A 230 1.12 -5.37 -22.83
CA ALA A 230 1.42 -4.05 -23.35
C ALA A 230 2.85 -4.05 -23.92
N GLN A 231 2.99 -3.61 -25.17
CA GLN A 231 4.27 -3.51 -25.86
C GLN A 231 5.03 -2.24 -25.43
N PRO A 232 6.36 -2.19 -25.62
CA PRO A 232 7.13 -0.96 -25.45
C PRO A 232 6.57 0.20 -26.29
N LEU A 233 6.70 1.43 -25.77
CA LEU A 233 6.21 2.62 -26.46
C LEU A 233 7.06 2.92 -27.69
N VAL A 234 6.43 2.94 -28.87
CA VAL A 234 7.13 3.05 -30.17
C VAL A 234 7.71 4.45 -30.42
N ASN A 235 7.15 5.50 -29.81
CA ASN A 235 7.54 6.90 -30.03
C ASN A 235 8.30 7.51 -28.83
N ARG A 236 9.06 6.70 -28.09
CA ARG A 236 9.84 7.18 -26.93
C ARG A 236 11.08 7.95 -27.40
N ASP A 237 11.26 9.19 -26.95
CA ASP A 237 12.54 9.91 -27.10
C ASP A 237 13.49 9.54 -25.96
N PHE A 238 14.51 8.75 -26.28
CA PHE A 238 15.51 8.31 -25.33
C PHE A 238 16.52 9.39 -24.93
N ASN A 239 16.49 10.58 -25.57
CA ASN A 239 17.28 11.74 -25.14
C ASN A 239 16.65 12.48 -23.96
N GLU A 240 15.32 12.48 -23.86
CA GLU A 240 14.59 13.07 -22.73
C GLU A 240 14.76 12.20 -21.48
N ARG A 241 14.54 10.89 -21.66
CA ARG A 241 14.76 9.89 -20.61
C ARG A 241 15.34 8.63 -21.23
N ALA A 242 16.51 8.25 -20.75
CA ALA A 242 17.17 7.04 -21.20
C ALA A 242 16.32 5.78 -20.99
N PHE A 243 16.69 4.71 -21.68
CA PHE A 243 16.00 3.43 -21.63
C PHE A 243 15.91 2.93 -20.18
N THR A 244 14.68 2.80 -19.68
CA THR A 244 14.42 2.52 -18.27
C THR A 244 14.04 1.06 -18.07
N VAL A 245 14.82 0.36 -17.24
CA VAL A 245 14.56 -1.01 -16.81
C VAL A 245 13.86 -1.00 -15.46
N GLY A 246 12.60 -1.40 -15.43
CA GLY A 246 11.82 -1.56 -14.20
C GLY A 246 12.04 -2.94 -13.59
N ILE A 247 12.41 -3.01 -12.30
CA ILE A 247 12.66 -4.25 -11.57
C ILE A 247 11.62 -4.34 -10.44
N GLY A 248 10.60 -5.16 -10.68
CA GLY A 248 9.47 -5.37 -9.77
C GLY A 248 9.48 -6.75 -9.14
N GLY A 249 8.74 -6.92 -8.06
CA GLY A 249 8.59 -8.24 -7.44
C GLY A 249 8.34 -8.19 -5.94
N PRO A 250 7.96 -9.34 -5.33
CA PRO A 250 7.69 -9.41 -3.90
C PRO A 250 8.81 -8.96 -2.96
N VAL A 251 8.43 -8.67 -1.72
CA VAL A 251 9.37 -8.33 -0.65
C VAL A 251 10.39 -9.46 -0.50
N GLY A 252 11.67 -9.11 -0.45
CA GLY A 252 12.74 -10.07 -0.17
C GLY A 252 13.14 -10.99 -1.33
N THR A 253 12.59 -10.86 -2.54
CA THR A 253 12.94 -11.74 -3.68
C THR A 253 14.34 -11.50 -4.26
N GLY A 254 14.98 -10.39 -3.89
CA GLY A 254 16.36 -10.05 -4.27
C GLY A 254 16.46 -8.98 -5.36
N LYS A 255 15.48 -8.08 -5.48
CA LYS A 255 15.49 -6.92 -6.40
C LYS A 255 16.75 -6.07 -6.24
N THR A 256 17.04 -5.58 -5.03
CA THR A 256 18.23 -4.77 -4.73
C THR A 256 19.55 -5.52 -4.98
N ALA A 257 19.58 -6.84 -4.74
CA ALA A 257 20.74 -7.66 -5.09
C ALA A 257 20.93 -7.76 -6.62
N LEU A 258 19.84 -7.80 -7.38
CA LEU A 258 19.88 -7.77 -8.84
C LEU A 258 20.33 -6.40 -9.33
N MET A 259 19.81 -5.31 -8.76
CA MET A 259 20.27 -3.95 -9.01
C MET A 259 21.79 -3.82 -8.86
N LEU A 260 22.36 -4.33 -7.76
CA LEU A 260 23.80 -4.34 -7.53
C LEU A 260 24.56 -5.11 -8.63
N GLY A 261 24.13 -6.32 -8.95
CA GLY A 261 24.77 -7.15 -9.98
C GLY A 261 24.70 -6.52 -11.38
N LEU A 262 23.57 -5.91 -11.74
CA LEU A 262 23.40 -5.20 -13.00
C LEU A 262 24.33 -3.99 -13.07
N CYS A 263 24.37 -3.15 -12.03
CA CYS A 263 25.27 -2.00 -11.96
C CYS A 263 26.74 -2.42 -12.15
N GLN A 264 27.20 -3.46 -11.44
CA GLN A 264 28.58 -3.93 -11.52
C GLN A 264 28.98 -4.43 -12.91
N LEU A 265 28.08 -5.10 -13.62
CA LEU A 265 28.35 -5.64 -14.96
C LEU A 265 28.22 -4.60 -16.08
N LEU A 266 27.41 -3.56 -15.89
CA LEU A 266 27.08 -2.60 -16.95
C LEU A 266 27.82 -1.26 -16.84
N ARG A 267 28.18 -0.79 -15.63
CA ARG A 267 28.67 0.59 -15.40
C ARG A 267 29.98 0.94 -16.10
N GLU A 268 30.81 -0.04 -16.43
CA GLU A 268 32.09 0.17 -17.12
C GLU A 268 31.88 0.43 -18.63
N LYS A 269 30.74 0.00 -19.17
CA LYS A 269 30.42 0.08 -20.61
C LYS A 269 29.32 1.09 -20.92
N TYR A 270 28.42 1.33 -19.97
CA TYR A 270 27.23 2.17 -20.13
C TYR A 270 27.17 3.21 -19.02
N SER A 271 26.71 4.43 -19.36
CA SER A 271 26.39 5.44 -18.35
C SER A 271 25.09 5.04 -17.66
N LEU A 272 25.16 4.69 -16.38
CA LEU A 272 24.00 4.25 -15.59
C LEU A 272 23.59 5.27 -14.53
N ALA A 273 22.32 5.24 -14.16
CA ALA A 273 21.82 5.76 -12.89
C ALA A 273 20.68 4.88 -12.38
N ALA A 274 20.39 4.95 -11.08
CA ALA A 274 19.43 4.10 -10.41
C ALA A 274 18.45 4.90 -9.56
N VAL A 275 17.18 4.52 -9.62
CA VAL A 275 16.11 4.96 -8.72
C VAL A 275 15.64 3.74 -7.93
N THR A 276 15.60 3.87 -6.61
CA THR A 276 15.13 2.82 -5.69
C THR A 276 13.94 3.32 -4.93
N ASN A 277 12.94 2.46 -4.75
CA ASN A 277 11.71 2.80 -4.05
C ASN A 277 11.57 1.97 -2.80
N ASP A 278 11.28 2.61 -1.68
CA ASP A 278 10.78 1.95 -0.49
C ASP A 278 9.69 2.81 0.15
N ILE A 279 8.88 2.23 1.03
CA ILE A 279 7.69 2.90 1.53
C ILE A 279 8.06 4.03 2.50
N PHE A 280 8.99 3.76 3.42
CA PHE A 280 9.30 4.66 4.53
C PHE A 280 10.80 4.84 4.79
N THR A 281 11.66 4.24 3.96
CA THR A 281 13.11 4.26 4.18
C THR A 281 13.86 4.52 2.88
N LYS A 282 15.19 4.70 3.00
CA LYS A 282 16.12 4.79 1.87
C LYS A 282 17.10 3.61 1.83
N GLU A 283 16.79 2.55 2.57
CA GLU A 283 17.70 1.42 2.84
C GLU A 283 18.24 0.80 1.55
N ASP A 284 17.42 0.61 0.52
CA ASP A 284 17.85 0.02 -0.75
C ASP A 284 18.83 0.91 -1.51
N GLY A 285 18.60 2.23 -1.52
CA GLY A 285 19.53 3.19 -2.11
C GLY A 285 20.85 3.26 -1.33
N GLU A 286 20.79 3.33 -0.01
CA GLU A 286 21.95 3.33 0.88
C GLU A 286 22.76 2.02 0.75
N PHE A 287 22.06 0.88 0.61
CA PHE A 287 22.67 -0.40 0.33
C PHE A 287 23.47 -0.37 -0.97
N LEU A 288 22.90 0.16 -2.06
CA LEU A 288 23.60 0.25 -3.34
C LEU A 288 24.84 1.15 -3.26
N VAL A 289 24.76 2.29 -2.57
CA VAL A 289 25.91 3.18 -2.35
C VAL A 289 27.00 2.47 -1.56
N LYS A 290 26.64 1.85 -0.42
CA LYS A 290 27.56 1.17 0.48
C LYS A 290 28.31 0.01 -0.19
N HIS A 291 27.66 -0.70 -1.10
CA HIS A 291 28.27 -1.81 -1.84
C HIS A 291 28.94 -1.37 -3.14
N GLY A 292 29.05 -0.06 -3.35
CA GLY A 292 29.70 0.55 -4.50
C GLY A 292 29.05 0.08 -5.80
N ALA A 293 27.72 0.11 -5.90
CA ALA A 293 27.01 -0.19 -7.15
C ALA A 293 27.30 0.90 -8.19
N LEU A 294 27.07 2.15 -7.82
CA LEU A 294 27.33 3.38 -8.57
C LEU A 294 27.78 4.49 -7.58
N PRO A 295 28.39 5.57 -8.07
CA PRO A 295 28.55 6.80 -7.29
C PRO A 295 27.21 7.27 -6.70
N GLU A 296 27.24 7.81 -5.47
CA GLU A 296 26.04 8.21 -4.72
C GLU A 296 25.17 9.19 -5.52
N GLU A 297 25.80 10.12 -6.22
CA GLU A 297 25.11 11.14 -7.00
C GLU A 297 24.29 10.56 -8.18
N ARG A 298 24.55 9.31 -8.58
CA ARG A 298 23.80 8.57 -9.61
C ARG A 298 22.69 7.68 -9.05
N ILE A 299 22.48 7.70 -7.74
CA ILE A 299 21.43 6.93 -7.06
C ILE A 299 20.42 7.92 -6.47
N ARG A 300 19.12 7.64 -6.63
CA ARG A 300 18.04 8.37 -5.97
C ARG A 300 17.18 7.37 -5.21
N ALA A 301 17.07 7.58 -3.90
CA ALA A 301 16.17 6.83 -3.04
C ALA A 301 14.85 7.60 -2.87
N VAL A 302 13.75 6.98 -3.28
CA VAL A 302 12.40 7.54 -3.28
C VAL A 302 11.58 6.85 -2.20
N GLU A 303 11.09 7.63 -1.25
CA GLU A 303 10.12 7.19 -0.24
C GLU A 303 8.71 7.35 -0.82
N THR A 304 8.01 6.25 -1.10
CA THR A 304 6.70 6.30 -1.77
C THR A 304 5.56 6.70 -0.84
N GLY A 305 5.72 6.51 0.48
CA GLY A 305 4.72 6.81 1.51
C GLY A 305 3.45 5.95 1.48
N GLY A 306 3.29 5.07 0.48
CA GLY A 306 2.10 4.26 0.22
C GLY A 306 2.39 2.98 -0.55
N CYS A 307 1.33 2.34 -1.07
CA CYS A 307 1.47 1.04 -1.74
C CYS A 307 2.44 1.12 -2.94
N PRO A 308 3.47 0.26 -3.03
CA PRO A 308 4.49 0.36 -4.07
C PRO A 308 3.94 0.32 -5.51
N HIS A 309 2.90 -0.47 -5.79
CA HIS A 309 2.27 -0.50 -7.11
C HIS A 309 1.79 0.88 -7.58
N ALA A 310 1.21 1.68 -6.68
CA ALA A 310 0.74 3.04 -6.97
C ALA A 310 1.86 3.89 -7.56
N ALA A 311 3.06 3.84 -6.98
CA ALA A 311 4.20 4.63 -7.42
C ALA A 311 4.79 4.18 -8.77
N ILE A 312 4.56 2.94 -9.19
CA ILE A 312 5.15 2.39 -10.44
C ILE A 312 4.14 2.22 -11.57
N ARG A 313 2.84 2.44 -11.30
CA ARG A 313 1.78 2.22 -12.27
C ARG A 313 0.72 3.31 -12.29
N GLU A 314 0.04 3.56 -11.18
CA GLU A 314 -1.10 4.51 -11.13
C GLU A 314 -0.65 5.98 -11.13
N ASP A 315 0.36 6.32 -10.33
CA ASP A 315 1.00 7.63 -10.29
C ASP A 315 2.53 7.48 -10.32
N ILE A 316 3.07 7.51 -11.53
CA ILE A 316 4.49 7.31 -11.78
C ILE A 316 5.32 8.59 -11.59
N SER A 317 4.70 9.71 -11.26
CA SER A 317 5.34 11.03 -11.26
C SER A 317 6.52 11.11 -10.29
N ILE A 318 6.40 10.43 -9.14
CA ILE A 318 7.44 10.37 -8.11
C ILE A 318 8.73 9.69 -8.60
N ASN A 319 8.61 8.80 -9.58
CA ASN A 319 9.74 8.11 -10.21
C ASN A 319 10.22 8.82 -11.48
N LEU A 320 9.29 9.35 -12.26
CA LEU A 320 9.59 9.96 -13.55
C LEU A 320 10.51 11.18 -13.39
N GLY A 321 10.25 12.04 -12.40
CA GLY A 321 11.08 13.23 -12.13
C GLY A 321 12.56 12.88 -11.87
N PRO A 322 12.88 12.04 -10.88
CA PRO A 322 14.24 11.59 -10.63
C PRO A 322 14.90 10.89 -11.84
N LEU A 323 14.17 10.08 -12.60
CA LEU A 323 14.68 9.41 -13.80
C LEU A 323 15.10 10.41 -14.89
N GLU A 324 14.26 11.40 -15.18
CA GLU A 324 14.56 12.45 -16.17
C GLU A 324 15.71 13.36 -15.70
N GLU A 325 15.74 13.71 -14.41
CA GLU A 325 16.83 14.48 -13.82
C GLU A 325 18.17 13.76 -13.99
N LEU A 326 18.25 12.49 -13.58
CA LEU A 326 19.44 11.66 -13.71
C LEU A 326 19.86 11.48 -15.18
N SER A 327 18.90 11.24 -16.07
CA SER A 327 19.13 11.15 -17.51
C SER A 327 19.82 12.41 -18.05
N ARG A 328 19.30 13.58 -17.67
CA ARG A 328 19.84 14.87 -18.11
C ARG A 328 21.23 15.17 -17.53
N LEU A 329 21.41 14.95 -16.23
CA LEU A 329 22.65 15.26 -15.50
C LEU A 329 23.82 14.39 -15.97
N TYR A 330 23.57 13.10 -16.17
CA TYR A 330 24.63 12.12 -16.41
C TYR A 330 24.66 11.55 -17.82
N LYS A 331 23.75 11.98 -18.70
CA LYS A 331 23.60 11.48 -20.07
C LYS A 331 23.59 9.95 -20.07
N THR A 332 22.68 9.37 -19.29
CA THR A 332 22.64 7.93 -19.07
C THR A 332 22.26 7.21 -20.36
N ASP A 333 22.87 6.05 -20.59
CA ASP A 333 22.45 5.13 -21.64
C ASP A 333 21.26 4.27 -21.15
N ILE A 334 21.28 3.89 -19.87
CA ILE A 334 20.29 3.01 -19.22
C ILE A 334 19.99 3.53 -17.81
N LEU A 335 18.72 3.53 -17.45
CA LEU A 335 18.23 3.80 -16.09
C LEU A 335 17.70 2.51 -15.47
N LEU A 336 18.01 2.29 -14.20
CA LEU A 336 17.45 1.19 -13.43
C LEU A 336 16.43 1.75 -12.41
N CYS A 337 15.24 1.18 -12.36
CA CYS A 337 14.19 1.59 -11.42
C CYS A 337 13.68 0.38 -10.64
N GLU A 338 14.02 0.30 -9.36
CA GLU A 338 13.53 -0.74 -8.46
C GLU A 338 12.20 -0.31 -7.81
N SER A 339 11.18 -1.17 -7.85
CA SER A 339 9.96 -0.96 -7.07
C SER A 339 10.16 -1.32 -5.61
N GLY A 340 9.36 -0.75 -4.71
CA GLY A 340 9.16 -1.34 -3.39
C GLY A 340 8.61 -2.76 -3.51
N GLY A 341 8.84 -3.61 -2.51
CA GLY A 341 8.31 -4.97 -2.51
C GLY A 341 6.78 -4.98 -2.38
N ASP A 342 6.09 -5.69 -3.28
CA ASP A 342 4.61 -5.73 -3.30
C ASP A 342 4.09 -7.15 -3.60
N ASN A 343 2.78 -7.32 -3.63
CA ASN A 343 2.14 -8.59 -3.95
C ASN A 343 2.23 -8.91 -5.47
N LEU A 344 1.77 -10.12 -5.85
CA LEU A 344 1.87 -10.62 -7.24
C LEU A 344 1.04 -9.83 -8.26
N ALA A 345 0.15 -8.94 -7.82
CA ALA A 345 -0.66 -8.07 -8.68
C ALA A 345 0.09 -6.82 -9.16
N ALA A 346 1.23 -6.49 -8.58
CA ALA A 346 2.01 -5.31 -8.96
C ALA A 346 2.79 -5.56 -10.26
N ASN A 347 2.76 -4.59 -11.17
CA ASN A 347 3.58 -4.54 -12.37
C ASN A 347 3.82 -3.09 -12.78
N PHE A 348 4.93 -2.81 -13.46
CA PHE A 348 5.24 -1.46 -13.93
C PHE A 348 4.29 -1.01 -15.04
N SER A 349 3.97 0.29 -15.08
CA SER A 349 3.42 0.93 -16.27
C SER A 349 4.48 1.01 -17.37
N ARG A 350 4.06 0.83 -18.62
CA ARG A 350 4.92 1.04 -19.81
C ARG A 350 5.34 2.49 -20.00
N GLU A 351 4.64 3.43 -19.37
CA GLU A 351 5.06 4.83 -19.35
C GLU A 351 6.29 5.03 -18.46
N LEU A 352 6.46 4.19 -17.43
CA LEU A 352 7.60 4.25 -16.52
C LEU A 352 8.76 3.34 -16.96
N ALA A 353 8.49 2.12 -17.42
CA ALA A 353 9.53 1.16 -17.77
C ALA A 353 9.44 0.69 -19.24
N ASP A 354 10.54 0.85 -19.97
CA ASP A 354 10.68 0.39 -21.35
C ASP A 354 10.92 -1.14 -21.40
N TYR A 355 11.60 -1.67 -20.39
CA TYR A 355 11.80 -3.10 -20.19
C TYR A 355 11.47 -3.49 -18.75
N ILE A 356 10.61 -4.50 -18.56
CA ILE A 356 10.13 -4.91 -17.25
C ILE A 356 10.71 -6.27 -16.87
N ILE A 357 11.44 -6.29 -15.76
CA ILE A 357 11.89 -7.49 -15.07
C ILE A 357 10.99 -7.70 -13.86
N TYR A 358 10.42 -8.89 -13.73
CA TYR A 358 9.71 -9.29 -12.52
C TYR A 358 10.46 -10.43 -11.84
N ILE A 359 10.84 -10.25 -10.58
CA ILE A 359 11.63 -11.23 -9.82
C ILE A 359 10.81 -11.86 -8.70
N ILE A 360 10.65 -13.17 -8.79
CA ILE A 360 10.17 -14.04 -7.72
C ILE A 360 11.32 -14.88 -7.19
N ASP A 361 11.12 -15.60 -6.09
CA ASP A 361 12.16 -16.46 -5.55
C ASP A 361 11.61 -17.78 -5.03
N VAL A 362 12.49 -18.78 -4.99
CA VAL A 362 12.15 -20.16 -4.63
C VAL A 362 11.65 -20.29 -3.21
N SER A 363 12.05 -19.41 -2.27
CA SER A 363 11.58 -19.48 -0.88
C SER A 363 10.09 -19.15 -0.71
N GLY A 364 9.46 -18.52 -1.71
CA GLY A 364 8.00 -18.37 -1.78
C GLY A 364 7.24 -19.67 -2.07
N GLY A 365 7.97 -20.73 -2.46
CA GLY A 365 7.47 -22.04 -2.85
C GLY A 365 7.34 -22.23 -4.37
N ASP A 366 7.43 -23.48 -4.82
CA ASP A 366 7.35 -23.86 -6.23
C ASP A 366 6.02 -23.50 -6.92
N LYS A 367 4.95 -23.31 -6.15
CA LYS A 367 3.64 -22.88 -6.62
C LYS A 367 3.55 -21.40 -7.00
N ILE A 368 4.59 -20.58 -6.78
CA ILE A 368 4.50 -19.14 -7.05
C ILE A 368 4.24 -18.84 -8.54
N PRO A 369 4.93 -19.43 -9.52
CA PRO A 369 4.63 -19.23 -10.94
C PRO A 369 3.16 -19.48 -11.29
N ARG A 370 2.56 -20.61 -10.87
CA ARG A 370 1.15 -20.95 -11.15
C ARG A 370 0.12 -20.09 -10.43
N LYS A 371 0.50 -19.29 -9.43
CA LYS A 371 -0.39 -18.26 -8.86
C LYS A 371 -0.61 -17.10 -9.83
N GLY A 372 0.28 -16.93 -10.81
CA GLY A 372 0.15 -15.90 -11.83
C GLY A 372 0.27 -14.48 -11.28
N GLY A 373 -0.44 -13.55 -11.90
CA GLY A 373 -0.31 -12.12 -11.68
C GLY A 373 0.44 -11.43 -12.82
N PRO A 374 0.15 -10.16 -13.11
CA PRO A 374 0.68 -9.44 -14.27
C PRO A 374 2.20 -9.39 -14.30
N GLY A 375 2.88 -9.35 -13.16
CA GLY A 375 4.34 -9.46 -13.13
C GLY A 375 4.84 -10.80 -13.67
N ILE A 376 4.24 -11.92 -13.22
CA ILE A 376 4.63 -13.26 -13.66
C ILE A 376 4.26 -13.49 -15.13
N THR A 377 3.09 -13.07 -15.57
CA THR A 377 2.56 -13.40 -16.90
C THR A 377 2.94 -12.38 -17.97
N GLN A 378 3.14 -11.11 -17.63
CA GLN A 378 3.28 -10.00 -18.59
C GLN A 378 4.60 -9.24 -18.52
N ALA A 379 5.45 -9.41 -17.50
CA ALA A 379 6.78 -8.79 -17.54
C ALA A 379 7.60 -9.33 -18.71
N ASP A 380 8.48 -8.52 -19.31
CA ASP A 380 9.30 -8.95 -20.44
C ASP A 380 10.23 -10.09 -20.05
N LEU A 381 10.76 -10.07 -18.82
CA LEU A 381 11.55 -11.13 -18.25
C LEU A 381 11.08 -11.50 -16.84
N LEU A 382 10.82 -12.79 -16.62
CA LEU A 382 10.63 -13.35 -15.28
C LEU A 382 11.98 -13.87 -14.75
N VAL A 383 12.36 -13.48 -13.54
CA VAL A 383 13.52 -14.04 -12.85
C VAL A 383 13.03 -14.89 -11.68
N ILE A 384 13.49 -16.14 -11.62
CA ILE A 384 13.23 -17.06 -10.51
C ILE A 384 14.51 -17.22 -9.72
N ASN A 385 14.64 -16.43 -8.65
CA ASN A 385 15.88 -16.28 -7.90
C ASN A 385 16.00 -17.26 -6.72
N LYS A 386 17.20 -17.35 -6.15
CA LYS A 386 17.54 -18.18 -4.99
C LYS A 386 17.33 -19.68 -5.22
N THR A 387 17.68 -20.16 -6.41
CA THR A 387 17.52 -21.59 -6.75
C THR A 387 18.34 -22.53 -5.87
N ASP A 388 19.41 -22.02 -5.25
CA ASP A 388 20.18 -22.69 -4.22
C ASP A 388 19.35 -23.09 -2.99
N LEU A 389 18.25 -22.39 -2.71
CA LEU A 389 17.37 -22.67 -1.56
C LEU A 389 16.32 -23.74 -1.84
N ALA A 390 16.19 -24.24 -3.07
CA ALA A 390 15.16 -25.22 -3.44
C ALA A 390 15.12 -26.45 -2.50
N PRO A 391 16.26 -27.11 -2.17
CA PRO A 391 16.24 -28.25 -1.26
C PRO A 391 15.80 -27.87 0.16
N ALA A 392 16.13 -26.66 0.61
CA ALA A 392 15.85 -26.20 1.98
C ALA A 392 14.35 -25.95 2.22
N VAL A 393 13.60 -25.57 1.19
CA VAL A 393 12.16 -25.29 1.28
C VAL A 393 11.29 -26.38 0.63
N GLY A 394 11.91 -27.45 0.11
CA GLY A 394 11.21 -28.54 -0.57
C GLY A 394 10.53 -28.11 -1.87
N ALA A 395 11.11 -27.14 -2.59
CA ALA A 395 10.59 -26.67 -3.86
C ALA A 395 11.21 -27.45 -5.03
N ASP A 396 10.40 -27.78 -6.04
CA ASP A 396 10.84 -28.42 -7.27
C ASP A 396 11.04 -27.39 -8.39
N LEU A 397 12.29 -27.26 -8.87
CA LEU A 397 12.63 -26.32 -9.94
C LEU A 397 12.01 -26.70 -11.29
N GLY A 398 11.82 -27.99 -11.58
CA GLY A 398 11.14 -28.46 -12.79
C GLY A 398 9.65 -28.12 -12.79
N VAL A 399 9.00 -28.17 -11.60
CA VAL A 399 7.63 -27.65 -11.43
C VAL A 399 7.57 -26.15 -11.69
N MET A 400 8.51 -25.38 -11.14
CA MET A 400 8.57 -23.93 -11.36
C MET A 400 8.78 -23.56 -12.82
N GLU A 401 9.68 -24.27 -13.52
CA GLU A 401 9.93 -24.09 -14.95
C GLU A 401 8.67 -24.35 -15.79
N ARG A 402 8.06 -25.52 -15.61
CA ARG A 402 6.85 -25.91 -16.33
C ARG A 402 5.74 -24.88 -16.12
N ASP A 403 5.54 -24.45 -14.88
CA ASP A 403 4.47 -23.53 -14.54
C ASP A 403 4.79 -22.09 -15.02
N ALA A 404 6.05 -21.65 -14.99
CA ALA A 404 6.48 -20.37 -15.55
C ALA A 404 6.24 -20.33 -17.07
N LEU A 405 6.66 -21.36 -17.80
CA LEU A 405 6.44 -21.48 -19.25
C LEU A 405 4.95 -21.46 -19.58
N ARG A 406 4.13 -22.21 -18.83
CA ARG A 406 2.67 -22.25 -19.03
C ARG A 406 2.04 -20.88 -18.79
N MET A 407 2.38 -20.21 -17.69
CA MET A 407 1.78 -18.93 -17.32
C MET A 407 2.24 -17.77 -18.20
N ARG A 408 3.35 -17.95 -18.93
CA ARG A 408 3.96 -16.93 -19.79
C ARG A 408 3.80 -17.22 -21.28
N ASP A 409 2.95 -18.14 -21.70
CA ASP A 409 2.82 -18.55 -23.11
C ASP A 409 4.19 -18.88 -23.76
N GLY A 410 5.13 -19.46 -23.01
CA GLY A 410 6.51 -19.71 -23.45
C GLY A 410 7.44 -18.48 -23.44
N GLY A 411 7.01 -17.36 -22.87
CA GLY A 411 7.81 -16.15 -22.68
C GLY A 411 9.05 -16.38 -21.81
N PRO A 412 10.10 -15.56 -21.96
CA PRO A 412 11.41 -15.84 -21.39
C PRO A 412 11.39 -15.73 -19.87
N PHE A 413 12.16 -16.59 -19.23
CA PHE A 413 12.45 -16.53 -17.81
C PHE A 413 13.89 -17.03 -17.55
N VAL A 414 14.47 -16.63 -16.42
CA VAL A 414 15.82 -17.04 -16.02
C VAL A 414 15.80 -17.56 -14.60
N PHE A 415 16.39 -18.74 -14.38
CA PHE A 415 16.75 -19.19 -13.04
C PHE A 415 18.03 -18.50 -12.58
N ALA A 416 18.02 -17.96 -11.37
CA ALA A 416 19.12 -17.17 -10.86
C ALA A 416 19.50 -17.54 -9.42
N GLN A 417 20.77 -17.25 -9.09
CA GLN A 417 21.27 -17.14 -7.73
C GLN A 417 22.04 -15.83 -7.68
N VAL A 418 21.31 -14.72 -7.60
CA VAL A 418 21.88 -13.38 -7.83
C VAL A 418 23.05 -13.09 -6.89
N LYS A 419 22.99 -13.54 -5.63
CA LYS A 419 24.09 -13.41 -4.65
C LYS A 419 25.36 -14.16 -5.05
N HIS A 420 25.25 -15.19 -5.89
CA HIS A 420 26.35 -16.00 -6.40
C HIS A 420 26.69 -15.67 -7.87
N GLY A 421 26.04 -14.66 -8.46
CA GLY A 421 26.27 -14.24 -9.84
C GLY A 421 25.65 -15.16 -10.90
N HIS A 422 25.05 -16.29 -10.53
CA HIS A 422 24.43 -17.21 -11.50
C HIS A 422 23.16 -16.60 -12.11
N GLY A 423 23.07 -16.63 -13.44
CA GLY A 423 21.95 -16.07 -14.22
C GLY A 423 22.01 -14.55 -14.45
N VAL A 424 22.89 -13.82 -13.76
CA VAL A 424 22.93 -12.34 -13.88
C VAL A 424 23.42 -11.89 -15.26
N GLU A 425 24.41 -12.58 -15.84
CA GLU A 425 24.91 -12.27 -17.18
C GLU A 425 23.85 -12.53 -18.28
N GLU A 426 23.04 -13.58 -18.12
CA GLU A 426 21.91 -13.86 -19.01
C GLU A 426 20.85 -12.75 -18.93
N ILE A 427 20.51 -12.29 -17.71
CA ILE A 427 19.62 -11.15 -17.50
C ILE A 427 20.18 -9.89 -18.16
N VAL A 428 21.48 -9.62 -18.04
CA VAL A 428 22.14 -8.49 -18.72
C VAL A 428 21.99 -8.60 -20.24
N ASN A 429 22.19 -9.79 -20.82
CA ASN A 429 22.06 -9.97 -22.26
C ASN A 429 20.63 -9.68 -22.74
N HIS A 430 19.61 -10.10 -21.98
CA HIS A 430 18.21 -9.74 -22.25
C HIS A 430 17.97 -8.23 -22.24
N ILE A 431 18.49 -7.50 -21.23
CA ILE A 431 18.38 -6.05 -21.15
C ILE A 431 19.04 -5.37 -22.35
N ILE A 432 20.27 -5.78 -22.69
CA ILE A 432 21.02 -5.16 -23.80
C ILE A 432 20.35 -5.42 -25.14
N GLN A 433 19.85 -6.64 -25.40
CA GLN A 433 19.11 -6.92 -26.63
C GLN A 433 17.87 -6.03 -26.76
N ALA A 434 17.13 -5.83 -25.67
CA ALA A 434 15.97 -4.93 -25.67
C ALA A 434 16.38 -3.46 -25.88
N TRP A 435 17.48 -3.03 -25.25
CA TRP A 435 18.04 -1.69 -25.40
C TRP A 435 18.49 -1.41 -26.84
N GLU A 436 19.20 -2.34 -27.48
CA GLU A 436 19.63 -2.22 -28.89
C GLU A 436 18.41 -2.16 -29.83
N ALA A 437 17.41 -3.02 -29.60
CA ALA A 437 16.19 -3.04 -30.39
C ALA A 437 15.38 -1.73 -30.26
N ALA A 438 15.32 -1.15 -29.06
CA ALA A 438 14.57 0.08 -28.81
C ALA A 438 15.31 1.35 -29.29
N THR A 439 16.62 1.42 -29.08
CA THR A 439 17.39 2.65 -29.35
C THR A 439 18.07 2.68 -30.72
N GLY A 440 18.23 1.52 -31.37
CA GLY A 440 19.01 1.39 -32.61
C GLY A 440 20.52 1.50 -32.42
N ASN A 441 20.99 1.73 -31.19
CA ASN A 441 22.41 1.72 -30.85
C ASN A 441 22.94 0.29 -30.78
N LYS A 442 24.26 0.13 -30.90
CA LYS A 442 24.94 -1.16 -30.76
C LYS A 442 25.69 -1.27 -29.43
N ARG A 443 25.81 -2.50 -28.92
CA ARG A 443 26.61 -2.86 -27.74
C ARG A 443 28.02 -2.30 -27.86
N LYS A 444 28.47 -1.62 -26.79
CA LYS A 444 29.80 -1.01 -26.66
C LYS A 444 30.86 -2.05 -26.30
#